data_AF-A0A0F3IL40-F1
#
_entry.id   AF-A0A0F3IL40-F1
#
_cell.length_a   1.000
_cell.length_b   1.000
_cell.length_c   1.000
_cell.angle_alpha   90.00
_cell.angle_beta   90.00
_cell.angle_gamma   90.00
#
_symmetry.space_group_name_H-M   'P 1'
#
loop_
_entity.id
_entity.type
_entity.pdbx_description
1 polymer ?
#
loop_
_entity_poly.entity_id
_entity_poly.type
_entity_poly.pdbx_seq_one_letter_code
_entity_poly.pdbx_strand_id
1 'polypeptide(L)' 'MSYDLITLTSESSSHPSMEQLRQFVVGKLNDAESVAIEAHLFGCDACNQSLNSVSLTDSFTELVRGQ' A
#
# COMPACT_ATOMS: atom_id res chain seq x y z
N MET A 1 -30.50 0.42 -30.40
CA MET A 1 -29.11 0.88 -30.21
C MET A 1 -29.04 1.58 -28.87
N SER A 2 -28.55 0.90 -27.83
CA SER A 2 -28.12 1.53 -26.58
C SER A 2 -26.98 0.67 -26.05
N TYR A 3 -25.83 1.30 -25.88
CA TYR A 3 -24.53 0.66 -25.81
C TYR A 3 -24.32 -0.16 -24.53
N ASP A 4 -23.62 -1.26 -24.77
CA ASP A 4 -22.87 -2.10 -23.86
C ASP A 4 -21.87 -1.28 -23.01
N LEU A 5 -21.41 -1.87 -21.90
CA LEU A 5 -20.25 -1.50 -21.07
C LEU A 5 -20.46 -0.44 -19.97
N ILE A 6 -21.09 -0.86 -18.87
CA ILE A 6 -20.55 -0.51 -17.54
C ILE A 6 -19.96 -1.78 -16.95
N THR A 7 -18.88 -2.27 -17.56
CA THR A 7 -17.87 -3.03 -16.83
C THR A 7 -17.26 -2.08 -15.82
N LEU A 8 -17.91 -1.95 -14.65
CA LEU A 8 -17.25 -1.61 -13.40
C LEU A 8 -16.27 -2.73 -13.06
N THR A 9 -15.25 -2.93 -13.90
CA THR A 9 -14.08 -3.72 -13.55
C THR A 9 -13.25 -2.89 -12.59
N SER A 10 -13.69 -2.83 -11.34
CA SER A 10 -12.82 -2.49 -10.23
C SER A 10 -12.88 -3.57 -9.16
N GLU A 11 -13.13 -4.81 -9.59
CA GLU A 11 -12.99 -6.03 -8.79
C GLU A 11 -11.58 -6.59 -9.02
N SER A 12 -10.58 -5.76 -8.78
CA SER A 12 -9.22 -6.20 -8.49
C SER A 12 -8.81 -5.55 -7.19
N SER A 13 -9.64 -5.72 -6.16
CA SER A 13 -9.30 -5.42 -4.76
C SER A 13 -8.31 -6.47 -4.26
N SER A 14 -7.21 -6.64 -5.00
CA SER A 14 -6.07 -7.43 -4.59
C SER A 14 -5.24 -6.49 -3.75
N HIS A 15 -5.34 -6.62 -2.44
CA HIS A 15 -4.61 -5.82 -1.48
C HIS A 15 -3.14 -5.65 -1.92
N PRO A 16 -2.54 -4.46 -1.76
CA PRO A 16 -1.14 -4.25 -2.07
C PRO A 16 -0.29 -5.26 -1.30
N SER A 17 0.72 -5.79 -1.98
CA SER A 17 1.62 -6.76 -1.36
C SER A 17 2.41 -6.11 -0.23
N MET A 18 2.87 -6.92 0.74
CA MET A 18 3.70 -6.42 1.84
C MET A 18 4.96 -5.71 1.34
N GLU A 19 5.55 -6.16 0.24
CA GLU A 19 6.68 -5.47 -0.41
C GLU A 19 6.30 -4.07 -0.90
N GLN A 20 5.14 -3.93 -1.55
CA GLN A 20 4.64 -2.63 -2.01
C GLN A 20 4.34 -1.70 -0.82
N LEU A 21 3.74 -2.20 0.26
CA LEU A 21 3.51 -1.42 1.48
C LEU A 21 4.85 -0.95 2.10
N ARG A 22 5.88 -1.80 2.11
CA ARG A 22 7.23 -1.40 2.56
C ARG A 22 7.81 -0.32 1.66
N GLN A 23 7.76 -0.50 0.34
CA GLN A 23 8.23 0.46 -0.64
C GLN A 23 7.48 1.79 -0.55
N PHE A 24 6.18 1.76 -0.27
CA PHE A 24 5.36 2.94 -0.02
C PHE A 24 5.85 3.71 1.21
N VAL A 25 6.06 3.02 2.34
CA VAL A 25 6.57 3.63 3.59
C VAL A 25 7.97 4.24 3.40
N VAL A 26 8.85 3.61 2.63
CA VAL A 26 10.19 4.15 2.35
C VAL A 26 10.26 5.11 1.15
N GLY A 27 9.13 5.43 0.52
CA GLY A 27 9.06 6.36 -0.63
C GLY A 27 9.77 5.86 -1.90
N LYS A 28 9.83 4.55 -2.12
CA LYS A 28 10.45 3.90 -3.30
C LYS A 28 9.48 3.57 -4.43
N LEU A 29 8.20 3.85 -4.26
CA LEU A 29 7.20 3.68 -5.32
C LEU A 29 7.14 4.90 -6.23
N ASN A 30 6.72 4.68 -7.47
CA ASN A 30 6.44 5.76 -8.40
C ASN A 30 5.13 6.45 -8.02
N ASP A 31 4.88 7.66 -8.52
CA ASP A 31 3.68 8.45 -8.18
C ASP A 31 2.37 7.70 -8.42
N ALA A 32 2.24 7.01 -9.56
CA ALA A 32 1.03 6.26 -9.89
C ALA A 32 0.74 5.11 -8.90
N GLU A 33 1.79 4.39 -8.48
CA GLU A 33 1.68 3.29 -7.51
C GLU A 33 1.36 3.82 -6.11
N SER A 34 1.99 4.94 -5.73
CA SER A 34 1.76 5.59 -4.43
C SER A 34 0.31 6.05 -4.30
N VAL A 35 -0.21 6.75 -5.32
CA VAL A 35 -1.60 7.22 -5.36
C VAL A 35 -2.60 6.05 -5.30
N ALA A 36 -2.32 4.95 -5.98
CA ALA A 36 -3.17 3.76 -5.93
C ALA A 36 -3.22 3.14 -4.51
N ILE A 37 -2.07 3.06 -3.84
CA ILE A 37 -1.99 2.55 -2.47
C ILE A 37 -2.66 3.50 -1.49
N GLU A 38 -2.47 4.81 -1.62
CA GLU A 38 -3.14 5.81 -0.78
C GLU A 38 -4.65 5.73 -0.89
N ALA A 39 -5.16 5.64 -2.13
CA ALA A 39 -6.60 5.47 -2.38
C ALA A 39 -7.14 4.18 -1.75
N HIS A 40 -6.36 3.09 -1.79
CA HIS A 40 -6.71 1.83 -1.14
C HIS A 40 -6.70 1.94 0.39
N LEU A 41 -5.66 2.55 0.97
CA LEU A 41 -5.52 2.74 2.42
C LEU A 41 -6.64 3.60 2.99
N PHE A 42 -7.18 4.54 2.21
CA PHE A 42 -8.33 5.35 2.61
C PHE A 42 -9.60 4.50 2.86
N GLY A 43 -9.77 3.39 2.13
CA GLY A 43 -10.93 2.51 2.25
C GLY A 43 -10.66 1.18 2.97
N CYS A 44 -9.40 0.86 3.27
CA CYS A 44 -9.00 -0.48 3.74
C CYS A 44 -8.25 -0.44 5.08
N ASP A 45 -8.99 -0.69 6.16
CA ASP A 45 -8.44 -0.74 7.52
C ASP A 45 -7.40 -1.87 7.69
N ALA A 46 -7.61 -3.02 7.05
CA ALA A 46 -6.67 -4.15 7.11
C ALA A 46 -5.28 -3.81 6.53
N CYS A 47 -5.24 -3.04 5.44
CA CYS A 47 -3.97 -2.55 4.89
C CYS A 47 -3.36 -1.45 5.76
N ASN A 48 -4.18 -0.62 6.40
CA ASN A 48 -3.73 0.38 7.37
C ASN A 48 -3.07 -0.28 8.59
N GLN A 49 -3.70 -1.31 9.15
CA GLN A 49 -3.12 -2.12 10.23
C GLN A 49 -1.84 -2.83 9.79
N SER A 50 -1.83 -3.42 8.59
CA SER A 50 -0.65 -4.07 8.03
C SER A 50 0.51 -3.10 7.86
N LEU A 51 0.24 -1.88 7.35
CA LEU A 51 1.23 -0.82 7.18
C LEU A 51 1.76 -0.31 8.52
N ASN A 52 0.92 -0.15 9.54
CA ASN A 52 1.37 0.18 10.90
C ASN A 52 2.23 -0.95 11.50
N SER A 53 1.96 -2.20 11.11
CA SER A 53 2.76 -3.36 11.50
C SER A 53 4.05 -3.50 10.68
N VAL A 54 4.17 -2.84 9.53
CA VAL A 54 5.45 -2.61 8.83
C VAL A 54 6.22 -1.58 9.66
N SER A 55 6.69 -2.03 10.82
CA SER A 55 7.68 -1.30 11.58
C SER A 55 8.88 -1.06 10.67
N LEU A 56 9.37 0.18 10.64
CA LEU A 56 10.68 0.58 10.11
C LEU A 56 11.82 -0.06 10.93
N THR A 57 11.66 -1.31 11.37
CA THR A 57 12.73 -2.21 11.78
C THR A 57 13.50 -2.65 10.54
N ASP A 58 13.89 -1.67 9.73
CA ASP A 58 15.18 -1.73 9.08
C ASP A 58 16.18 -1.76 10.23
N SER A 59 17.17 -2.64 10.14
CA SER A 59 18.21 -2.91 11.14
C SER A 59 18.87 -1.65 11.76
N PHE A 60 18.61 -0.48 11.18
CA PHE A 60 18.89 0.86 11.71
C PHE A 60 18.26 1.19 13.08
N THR A 61 16.99 0.87 13.35
CA THR A 61 16.39 1.19 14.66
C THR A 61 16.93 0.30 15.79
N GLU A 62 17.29 -0.94 15.48
CA GLU A 62 18.00 -1.82 16.42
C GLU A 62 19.43 -1.33 16.70
N LEU A 63 20.14 -0.83 15.69
CA LEU A 63 21.48 -0.25 15.83
C LEU A 63 21.51 1.06 16.65
N VAL A 64 20.50 1.93 16.49
CA VAL A 64 20.41 3.20 17.23
C VAL A 64 19.97 3.01 18.69
N ARG A 65 19.19 1.97 19.01
CA ARG A 65 18.77 1.67 20.38
C ARG A 65 19.81 0.89 21.19
N GLY A 66 20.86 0.40 20.54
CA GLY A 66 21.97 -0.33 21.15
C GLY A 66 23.17 0.54 21.56
N GLN A 67 23.08 1.88 21.46
CA GLN A 67 24.10 2.83 21.96
C GLN A 67 23.70 3.46 23.28
#